data_AF-A0A914CHH2-F1
#
_entry.id   AF-A0A914CHH2-F1
#
_cell.length_a   1.000
_cell.length_b   1.000
_cell.length_c   1.000
_cell.angle_alpha   90.00
_cell.angle_beta   90.00
_cell.angle_gamma   90.00
#
_symmetry.space_group_name_H-M   'P 1'
#
loop_
_entity.id
_entity.type
_entity.pdbx_description
1 polymer ?
#
loop_
_entity_poly.entity_id
_entity_poly.type
_entity_poly.pdbx_seq_one_letter_code
_entity_poly.pdbx_strand_id
1 'polypeptide(L)'
;MEKLLTKSQYFTLCAIHAMDEETARVFASMTDDDKRELGDENAVVNVRIGELSRIPPIPFYYETAALVAARNGWLEAFHKYLSKVEQDETERVTARCVLKAIVHQNYHIANATPVENFGDEFYSEFPDGRVSPKFFASLFMPGLLRREIGRKIARDLYVTDGHNLHLYNSVANLPLLNSGLNNLECANLLDERRLRNVNLQDMRII
;
A
#
# COMPACT_ATOMS: atom_id res chain seq x y z
N MET A 1 -15.87 6.48 -35.58
CA MET A 1 -15.25 7.80 -35.31
C MET A 1 -14.45 7.63 -34.03
N GLU A 2 -13.13 7.49 -34.13
CA GLU A 2 -12.25 7.33 -32.97
C GLU A 2 -12.22 8.66 -32.20
N LYS A 3 -12.58 8.65 -30.92
CA LYS A 3 -12.45 9.84 -30.07
C LYS A 3 -10.97 10.01 -29.71
N LEU A 4 -10.35 11.04 -30.24
CA LEU A 4 -9.01 11.46 -29.82
C LEU A 4 -9.07 11.93 -28.35
N LEU A 5 -8.03 11.61 -27.59
CA LEU A 5 -7.86 12.07 -26.21
C LEU A 5 -7.75 13.60 -26.18
N THR A 6 -8.37 14.24 -25.18
CA THR A 6 -8.12 15.66 -24.91
C THR A 6 -6.71 15.87 -24.36
N LYS A 7 -6.19 17.11 -24.41
CA LYS A 7 -4.87 17.42 -23.82
C LYS A 7 -4.84 17.10 -22.33
N SER A 8 -5.91 17.40 -21.60
CA SER A 8 -6.03 17.10 -20.16
C SER A 8 -5.98 15.60 -19.90
N GLN A 9 -6.73 14.80 -20.67
CA GLN A 9 -6.68 13.33 -20.56
C GLN A 9 -5.30 12.77 -20.89
N TYR A 10 -4.65 13.28 -21.95
CA TYR A 10 -3.32 12.85 -22.34
C TYR A 10 -2.27 13.24 -21.27
N PHE A 11 -2.35 14.45 -20.72
CA PHE A 11 -1.51 14.89 -19.61
C PHE A 11 -1.66 13.97 -18.39
N THR A 12 -2.91 13.66 -17.99
CA THR A 12 -3.20 12.76 -16.87
C THR A 12 -2.59 11.38 -17.09
N LEU A 13 -2.74 10.80 -18.28
CA LEU A 13 -2.12 9.51 -18.62
C LEU A 13 -0.59 9.57 -18.53
N CYS A 14 0.03 10.60 -19.09
CA CYS A 14 1.47 10.79 -18.97
C CYS A 14 1.92 10.95 -17.51
N ALA A 15 1.14 11.65 -16.67
CA ALA A 15 1.46 11.85 -15.27
C ALA A 15 1.42 10.54 -14.45
N ILE A 16 0.38 9.72 -14.63
CA ILE A 16 0.26 8.43 -13.92
C ILE A 16 1.31 7.40 -14.37
N HIS A 17 1.83 7.53 -15.59
CA HIS A 17 2.93 6.71 -16.11
C HIS A 17 4.32 7.35 -15.89
N ALA A 18 4.41 8.42 -15.10
CA ALA A 18 5.66 9.14 -14.81
C ALA A 18 6.45 9.59 -16.06
N MET A 19 5.76 9.96 -17.15
CA MET A 19 6.36 10.46 -18.39
C MET A 19 6.65 11.96 -18.27
N ASP A 20 7.76 12.30 -17.60
CA ASP A 20 8.07 13.68 -17.22
C ASP A 20 8.27 14.63 -18.41
N GLU A 21 8.93 14.18 -19.47
CA GLU A 21 9.15 14.98 -20.68
C GLU A 21 7.83 15.25 -21.42
N GLU A 22 6.97 14.24 -21.53
CA GLU A 22 5.69 14.37 -22.22
C GLU A 22 4.72 15.25 -21.43
N THR A 23 4.62 15.09 -20.11
CA THR A 23 3.82 15.99 -19.27
C THR A 23 4.31 17.44 -19.41
N ALA A 24 5.62 17.69 -19.40
CA ALA A 24 6.17 19.03 -19.59
C ALA A 24 5.83 19.61 -20.97
N ARG A 25 5.98 18.81 -22.04
CA ARG A 25 5.66 19.22 -23.42
C ARG A 25 4.18 19.58 -23.57
N VAL A 26 3.30 18.71 -23.08
CA VAL A 26 1.85 18.91 -23.18
C VAL A 26 1.43 20.15 -22.39
N PHE A 27 1.89 20.28 -21.14
CA PHE A 27 1.57 21.40 -20.27
C PHE A 27 2.02 22.75 -20.84
N ALA A 28 3.19 22.80 -21.48
CA ALA A 28 3.68 24.01 -22.16
C ALA A 28 2.78 24.43 -23.34
N SER A 29 2.07 23.48 -23.95
CA SER A 29 1.14 23.72 -25.06
C SER A 29 -0.32 23.94 -24.64
N MET A 30 -0.62 23.82 -23.33
CA MET A 30 -1.97 23.95 -22.79
C MET A 30 -2.34 25.42 -22.57
N THR A 31 -3.59 25.76 -22.88
CA THR A 31 -4.19 27.05 -22.55
C THR A 31 -4.43 27.16 -21.04
N ASP A 32 -4.72 28.37 -20.54
CA ASP A 32 -5.02 28.54 -19.12
C ASP A 32 -6.32 27.86 -18.70
N ASP A 33 -7.29 27.75 -19.62
CA ASP A 33 -8.52 26.99 -19.38
C ASP A 33 -8.24 25.49 -19.30
N ASP A 34 -7.41 24.93 -20.20
CA ASP A 34 -6.97 23.53 -20.12
C ASP A 34 -6.27 23.22 -18.78
N LYS A 35 -5.42 24.15 -18.30
CA LYS A 35 -4.73 24.02 -17.00
C LYS A 35 -5.67 24.13 -15.81
N ARG A 36 -6.74 24.93 -15.93
CA ARG A 36 -7.78 25.04 -14.90
C ARG A 36 -8.57 23.74 -14.78
N GLU A 37 -8.92 23.11 -15.90
CA GLU A 37 -9.58 21.80 -15.90
C GLU A 37 -8.73 20.70 -15.25
N LEU A 38 -7.40 20.76 -15.39
CA LEU A 38 -6.50 19.83 -14.71
C LEU A 38 -6.47 19.98 -13.18
N GLY A 39 -6.84 21.13 -12.63
CA GLY A 39 -6.73 21.41 -11.18
C GLY A 39 -7.70 20.62 -10.30
N ASP A 40 -8.76 20.07 -10.89
CA ASP A 40 -9.76 19.25 -10.20
C ASP A 40 -9.42 17.74 -10.21
N GLU A 41 -8.24 17.38 -10.73
CA GLU A 41 -7.81 15.99 -10.89
C GLU A 41 -7.20 15.39 -9.60
N ASN A 42 -6.76 14.14 -9.70
CA ASN A 42 -6.18 13.41 -8.59
C ASN A 42 -4.79 13.95 -8.14
N ALA A 43 -4.34 13.54 -6.95
CA ALA A 43 -3.12 14.05 -6.32
C ALA A 43 -1.84 13.91 -7.18
N VAL A 44 -1.71 12.84 -7.98
CA VAL A 44 -0.55 12.66 -8.88
C VAL A 44 -0.50 13.79 -9.92
N VAL A 45 -1.65 14.11 -10.51
CA VAL A 45 -1.78 15.18 -11.51
C VAL A 45 -1.48 16.54 -10.87
N ASN A 46 -2.07 16.82 -9.71
CA ASN A 46 -1.89 18.09 -9.00
C ASN A 46 -0.44 18.34 -8.59
N VAL A 47 0.24 17.31 -8.08
CA VAL A 47 1.68 17.40 -7.79
C VAL A 47 2.47 17.70 -9.05
N ARG A 48 2.17 17.00 -10.16
CA ARG A 48 2.90 17.23 -11.41
C ARG A 48 2.70 18.65 -11.94
N ILE A 49 1.50 19.20 -11.84
CA ILE A 49 1.22 20.60 -12.19
C ILE A 49 2.04 21.55 -11.31
N GLY A 50 2.09 21.32 -9.99
CA GLY A 50 2.89 22.11 -9.06
C GLY A 50 4.37 22.14 -9.44
N GLU A 51 4.95 20.97 -9.73
CA GLU A 51 6.33 20.82 -10.21
C GLU A 51 6.61 21.64 -11.47
N LEU A 52 5.71 21.59 -12.46
CA LEU A 52 5.86 22.28 -13.74
C LEU A 52 5.64 23.80 -13.61
N SER A 53 4.73 24.21 -12.73
CA SER A 53 4.45 25.61 -12.41
C SER A 53 5.51 26.25 -11.51
N ARG A 54 6.54 25.50 -11.10
CA ARG A 54 7.59 25.92 -10.15
C ARG A 54 7.03 26.41 -8.81
N ILE A 55 5.84 25.94 -8.45
CA ILE A 55 5.28 26.13 -7.12
C ILE A 55 5.87 25.01 -6.28
N PRO A 56 6.71 25.29 -5.26
CA PRO A 56 7.34 24.24 -4.48
C PRO A 56 6.23 23.40 -3.81
N PRO A 57 6.14 22.10 -4.13
CA PRO A 57 5.18 21.24 -3.45
C PRO A 57 5.63 21.07 -2.01
N ILE A 58 4.71 21.29 -1.07
CA ILE A 58 4.90 20.95 0.34
C ILE A 58 5.12 19.43 0.45
N PRO A 59 6.04 18.92 1.27
CA PRO A 59 6.37 17.48 1.37
C PRO A 59 5.17 16.54 1.48
N PHE A 60 4.11 16.93 2.20
CA PHE A 60 2.85 16.17 2.34
C PHE A 60 2.15 15.85 1.00
N TYR A 61 2.42 16.62 -0.06
CA TYR A 61 1.83 16.37 -1.37
C TYR A 61 2.45 15.15 -2.07
N TYR A 62 3.75 14.89 -1.88
CA TYR A 62 4.40 13.71 -2.47
C TYR A 62 3.93 12.41 -1.81
N GLU A 63 3.79 12.40 -0.48
CA GLU A 63 3.17 11.29 0.26
C GLU A 63 1.76 11.02 -0.28
N THR A 64 0.95 12.07 -0.41
CA THR A 64 -0.44 11.94 -0.90
C THR A 64 -0.48 11.39 -2.33
N ALA A 65 0.40 11.85 -3.21
CA ALA A 65 0.52 11.33 -4.57
C ALA A 65 0.95 9.86 -4.59
N ALA A 66 1.92 9.46 -3.75
CA ALA A 66 2.36 8.07 -3.63
C ALA A 66 1.22 7.16 -3.15
N LEU A 67 0.45 7.58 -2.14
CA LEU A 67 -0.73 6.85 -1.63
C LEU A 67 -1.82 6.70 -2.71
N VAL A 68 -2.11 7.76 -3.46
CA VAL A 68 -3.06 7.72 -4.58
C VAL A 68 -2.57 6.80 -5.70
N ALA A 69 -1.29 6.86 -6.03
CA ALA A 69 -0.69 5.98 -7.04
C ALA A 69 -0.76 4.51 -6.61
N ALA A 70 -0.40 4.19 -5.36
CA ALA A 70 -0.49 2.83 -4.81
C ALA A 70 -1.94 2.30 -4.77
N ARG A 71 -2.90 3.15 -4.39
CA ARG A 71 -4.33 2.83 -4.41
C ARG A 71 -4.86 2.50 -5.81
N ASN A 72 -4.32 3.13 -6.86
CA ASN A 72 -4.78 2.92 -8.23
C ASN A 72 -3.86 1.97 -9.04
N GLY A 73 -2.78 1.47 -8.43
CA GLY A 73 -1.86 0.54 -9.09
C GLY A 73 -0.94 1.19 -10.12
N TRP A 74 -0.71 2.50 -10.05
CA TRP A 74 0.19 3.23 -10.95
C TRP A 74 1.63 3.13 -10.45
N LEU A 75 2.32 2.04 -10.82
CA LEU A 75 3.63 1.66 -10.28
C LEU A 75 4.71 2.72 -10.53
N GLU A 76 4.76 3.29 -11.72
CA GLU A 76 5.76 4.27 -12.13
C GLU A 76 5.58 5.57 -11.35
N ALA A 77 4.35 6.09 -11.27
CA ALA A 77 4.03 7.26 -10.44
C ALA A 77 4.31 6.98 -8.96
N PHE A 78 3.96 5.80 -8.46
CA PHE A 78 4.23 5.40 -7.08
C PHE A 78 5.73 5.48 -6.76
N HIS A 79 6.60 4.85 -7.56
CA HIS A 79 8.06 4.93 -7.35
C HIS A 79 8.59 6.36 -7.44
N LYS A 80 8.13 7.13 -8.43
CA LYS A 80 8.55 8.53 -8.62
C LYS A 80 8.25 9.40 -7.39
N TYR A 81 7.03 9.32 -6.84
CA TYR A 81 6.65 10.19 -5.74
C TYR A 81 7.17 9.68 -4.40
N LEU A 82 7.28 8.36 -4.22
CA LEU A 82 7.91 7.80 -3.04
C LEU A 82 9.37 8.24 -2.91
N SER A 83 10.13 8.31 -4.01
CA SER A 83 11.52 8.76 -3.99
C SER A 83 11.71 10.26 -3.65
N LYS A 84 10.62 11.01 -3.51
CA LYS A 84 10.60 12.43 -3.16
C LYS A 84 10.09 12.68 -1.75
N VAL A 85 9.63 11.65 -1.05
CA VAL A 85 9.29 11.71 0.37
C VAL A 85 10.59 11.90 1.16
N GLU A 86 10.50 12.60 2.29
CA GLU A 86 11.65 12.81 3.18
C GLU A 86 12.19 11.46 3.68
N GLN A 87 13.51 11.36 3.84
CA GLN A 87 14.19 10.07 4.05
C GLN A 87 13.76 9.39 5.36
N ASP A 88 13.53 10.18 6.41
CA ASP A 88 13.02 9.76 7.71
C ASP A 88 11.57 9.25 7.66
N GLU A 89 10.76 9.79 6.74
CA GLU A 89 9.36 9.39 6.55
C GLU A 89 9.17 8.28 5.51
N THR A 90 10.20 7.98 4.70
CA THR A 90 10.07 7.11 3.54
C THR A 90 9.63 5.70 3.91
N GLU A 91 10.21 5.08 4.94
CA GLU A 91 9.85 3.72 5.35
C GLU A 91 8.38 3.64 5.77
N ARG A 92 7.95 4.62 6.59
CA ARG A 92 6.59 4.77 7.08
C ARG A 92 5.59 4.90 5.93
N VAL A 93 5.85 5.82 5.00
CA VAL A 93 4.99 6.06 3.83
C VAL A 93 4.97 4.85 2.91
N THR A 94 6.10 4.15 2.75
CA THR A 94 6.18 2.91 1.95
C THR A 94 5.26 1.83 2.51
N ALA A 95 5.33 1.58 3.82
CA ALA A 95 4.48 0.58 4.48
C ALA A 95 2.98 0.89 4.28
N ARG A 96 2.57 2.15 4.47
CA ARG A 96 1.19 2.61 4.22
C ARG A 96 0.77 2.39 2.77
N CYS A 97 1.62 2.76 1.81
CA CYS A 97 1.33 2.58 0.39
C CYS A 97 1.15 1.10 0.03
N VAL A 98 2.00 0.22 0.56
CA VAL A 98 1.88 -1.23 0.31
C VAL A 98 0.60 -1.80 0.92
N LEU A 99 0.25 -1.44 2.15
CA LEU A 99 -1.02 -1.84 2.76
C LEU A 99 -2.21 -1.34 1.92
N LYS A 100 -2.17 -0.07 1.47
CA LYS A 100 -3.17 0.52 0.57
C LYS A 100 -3.32 -0.27 -0.71
N ALA A 101 -2.21 -0.61 -1.35
CA ALA A 101 -2.20 -1.35 -2.59
C ALA A 101 -2.85 -2.73 -2.42
N ILE A 102 -2.55 -3.44 -1.32
CA ILE A 102 -3.15 -4.75 -1.01
C ILE A 102 -4.67 -4.63 -0.79
N VAL A 103 -5.12 -3.64 -0.01
CA VAL A 103 -6.55 -3.37 0.21
C VAL A 103 -7.29 -3.15 -1.12
N HIS A 104 -6.63 -2.46 -2.05
CA HIS A 104 -7.16 -2.17 -3.38
C HIS A 104 -6.82 -3.22 -4.45
N GLN A 105 -6.27 -4.38 -4.08
CA GLN A 105 -5.92 -5.51 -4.96
C GLN A 105 -4.84 -5.20 -6.02
N ASN A 106 -4.02 -4.18 -5.80
CA ASN A 106 -2.86 -3.82 -6.61
C ASN A 106 -1.61 -4.56 -6.14
N TYR A 107 -1.65 -5.90 -6.17
CA TYR A 107 -0.58 -6.73 -5.60
C TYR A 107 0.77 -6.59 -6.31
N HIS A 108 0.80 -6.11 -7.54
CA HIS A 108 2.04 -5.82 -8.27
C HIS A 108 2.87 -4.73 -7.59
N ILE A 109 2.23 -3.71 -6.99
CA ILE A 109 2.92 -2.70 -6.17
C ILE A 109 3.56 -3.39 -4.96
N ALA A 110 2.75 -4.11 -4.19
CA ALA A 110 3.22 -4.80 -2.99
C ALA A 110 4.39 -5.75 -3.28
N ASN A 111 4.32 -6.51 -4.37
CA ASN A 111 5.37 -7.46 -4.77
C ASN A 111 6.64 -6.79 -5.31
N ALA A 112 6.55 -5.56 -5.80
CA ALA A 112 7.69 -4.80 -6.31
C ALA A 112 8.41 -3.99 -5.22
N THR A 113 7.78 -3.80 -4.06
CA THR A 113 8.25 -2.87 -3.03
C THR A 113 8.67 -3.58 -1.75
N PRO A 114 9.96 -3.54 -1.37
CA PRO A 114 10.40 -4.06 -0.09
C PRO A 114 9.92 -3.14 1.05
N VAL A 115 9.47 -3.75 2.15
CA VAL A 115 9.08 -3.03 3.37
C VAL A 115 9.67 -3.75 4.57
N GLU A 116 10.33 -3.00 5.44
CA GLU A 116 11.00 -3.56 6.62
C GLU A 116 10.09 -3.76 7.82
N ASN A 117 9.10 -2.89 8.02
CA ASN A 117 8.17 -2.96 9.13
C ASN A 117 6.79 -2.41 8.74
N PHE A 118 5.71 -3.12 9.09
CA PHE A 118 4.33 -2.65 8.90
C PHE A 118 3.63 -2.20 10.20
N GLY A 119 4.24 -2.44 11.36
CA GLY A 119 3.60 -2.46 12.67
C GLY A 119 2.74 -1.24 13.00
N ASP A 120 3.31 -0.04 12.94
CA ASP A 120 2.61 1.19 13.33
C ASP A 120 1.63 1.68 12.25
N GLU A 121 1.83 1.24 11.01
CA GLU A 121 1.08 1.74 9.85
C GLU A 121 -0.22 0.99 9.58
N PHE A 122 -0.46 -0.13 10.26
CA PHE A 122 -1.73 -0.84 10.18
C PHE A 122 -2.91 0.04 10.57
N TYR A 123 -2.76 0.87 11.61
CA TYR A 123 -3.84 1.74 12.09
C TYR A 123 -4.19 2.85 11.10
N SER A 124 -3.30 3.15 10.14
CA SER A 124 -3.63 4.09 9.06
C SER A 124 -4.68 3.53 8.09
N GLU A 125 -4.70 2.21 7.87
CA GLU A 125 -5.63 1.53 6.97
C GLU A 125 -6.76 0.79 7.70
N PHE A 126 -6.54 0.40 8.95
CA PHE A 126 -7.51 -0.23 9.84
C PHE A 126 -7.60 0.55 11.16
N PRO A 127 -8.23 1.74 11.18
CA PRO A 127 -8.22 2.63 12.35
C PRO A 127 -8.88 2.04 13.60
N ASP A 128 -9.79 1.08 13.42
CA ASP A 128 -10.44 0.35 14.52
C ASP A 128 -9.69 -0.93 14.93
N GLY A 129 -8.52 -1.18 14.35
CA GLY A 129 -7.74 -2.40 14.51
C GLY A 129 -8.34 -3.63 13.85
N ARG A 130 -9.46 -3.51 13.12
CA ARG A 130 -10.16 -4.67 12.55
C ARG A 130 -9.73 -4.89 11.11
N VAL A 131 -8.96 -5.96 10.91
CA VAL A 131 -8.57 -6.41 9.58
C VAL A 131 -9.72 -7.18 8.93
N SER A 132 -10.10 -6.80 7.70
CA SER A 132 -11.15 -7.54 6.98
C SER A 132 -10.71 -8.98 6.66
N PRO A 133 -11.61 -9.99 6.74
CA PRO A 133 -11.28 -11.36 6.36
C PRO A 133 -10.75 -11.48 4.92
N LYS A 134 -11.25 -10.64 4.00
CA LYS A 134 -10.79 -10.59 2.62
C LYS A 134 -9.32 -10.15 2.53
N PHE A 135 -8.95 -9.10 3.25
CA PHE A 135 -7.55 -8.65 3.32
C PHE A 135 -6.68 -9.76 3.90
N PHE A 136 -7.07 -10.34 5.04
CA PHE A 136 -6.29 -11.39 5.70
C PHE A 136 -6.09 -12.61 4.79
N ALA A 137 -7.16 -13.08 4.14
CA ALA A 137 -7.07 -14.17 3.18
C ALA A 137 -6.09 -13.86 2.03
N SER A 138 -6.08 -12.61 1.54
CA SER A 138 -5.19 -12.21 0.44
C SER A 138 -3.70 -12.34 0.76
N LEU A 139 -3.31 -12.25 2.03
CA LEU A 139 -1.91 -12.43 2.47
C LEU A 139 -1.39 -13.85 2.20
N PHE A 140 -2.28 -14.82 2.06
CA PHE A 140 -1.95 -16.22 1.92
C PHE A 140 -2.38 -16.83 0.59
N MET A 141 -3.07 -16.06 -0.27
CA MET A 141 -3.53 -16.54 -1.57
C MET A 141 -2.36 -16.73 -2.54
N PRO A 142 -2.13 -17.96 -3.05
CA PRO A 142 -1.06 -18.22 -4.00
C PRO A 142 -1.20 -17.38 -5.27
N GLY A 143 -0.10 -16.81 -5.75
CA GLY A 143 -0.05 -16.05 -7.00
C GLY A 143 -0.46 -14.58 -6.89
N LEU A 144 -1.06 -14.14 -5.78
CA LEU A 144 -1.37 -12.72 -5.56
C LEU A 144 -0.18 -11.99 -4.94
N LEU A 145 0.24 -12.42 -3.75
CA LEU A 145 1.35 -11.85 -3.01
C LEU A 145 2.52 -12.83 -2.93
N ARG A 146 3.73 -12.29 -2.95
CA ARG A 146 4.92 -13.05 -2.57
C ARG A 146 4.77 -13.53 -1.13
N ARG A 147 5.09 -14.81 -0.89
CA ARG A 147 4.81 -15.47 0.40
C ARG A 147 5.51 -14.79 1.56
N GLU A 148 6.73 -14.31 1.34
CA GLU A 148 7.52 -13.58 2.32
C GLU A 148 6.86 -12.28 2.79
N ILE A 149 6.21 -11.54 1.87
CA ILE A 149 5.51 -10.30 2.18
C ILE A 149 4.25 -10.59 2.99
N GLY A 150 3.43 -11.53 2.51
CA GLY A 150 2.21 -11.94 3.21
C GLY A 150 2.48 -12.45 4.63
N ARG A 151 3.52 -13.27 4.80
CA ARG A 151 3.97 -13.75 6.12
C ARG A 151 4.47 -12.63 7.02
N LYS A 152 5.19 -11.65 6.47
CA LYS A 152 5.70 -10.51 7.21
C LYS A 152 4.55 -9.66 7.76
N ILE A 153 3.60 -9.28 6.90
CA ILE A 153 2.40 -8.54 7.29
C ILE A 153 1.60 -9.30 8.35
N ALA A 154 1.39 -10.61 8.16
CA ALA A 154 0.66 -11.42 9.13
C ALA A 154 1.37 -11.52 10.50
N ARG A 155 2.70 -11.57 10.51
CA ARG A 155 3.51 -11.55 11.73
C ARG A 155 3.41 -10.21 12.44
N ASP A 156 3.57 -9.11 11.70
CA ASP A 156 3.52 -7.77 12.27
C ASP A 156 2.13 -7.48 12.84
N LEU A 157 1.05 -7.86 12.14
CA LEU A 157 -0.32 -7.84 12.66
C LEU A 157 -0.45 -8.60 13.99
N TYR A 158 0.18 -9.76 14.09
CA TYR A 158 0.10 -10.58 15.30
C TYR A 158 0.85 -9.95 16.48
N VAL A 159 2.00 -9.30 16.22
CA VAL A 159 2.84 -8.66 17.24
C VAL A 159 2.23 -7.36 17.73
N THR A 160 1.75 -6.50 16.83
CA THR A 160 1.13 -5.21 17.17
C THR A 160 -0.14 -5.39 17.99
N ASP A 161 -0.84 -6.51 17.81
CA ASP A 161 -2.21 -6.69 18.28
C ASP A 161 -2.33 -7.78 19.37
N GLY A 162 -1.48 -7.72 20.41
CA GLY A 162 -1.51 -8.60 21.59
C GLY A 162 -2.88 -8.75 22.29
N HIS A 163 -3.92 -8.05 21.81
CA HIS A 163 -5.30 -8.04 22.29
C HIS A 163 -6.36 -8.59 21.30
N ASN A 164 -6.09 -8.77 20.00
CA ASN A 164 -7.09 -9.26 19.02
C ASN A 164 -6.86 -10.70 18.54
N LEU A 165 -6.88 -11.66 19.47
CA LEU A 165 -7.00 -13.09 19.14
C LEU A 165 -8.31 -13.46 18.38
N HIS A 166 -9.27 -12.54 18.28
CA HIS A 166 -10.60 -12.81 17.74
C HIS A 166 -10.65 -12.95 16.20
N LEU A 167 -9.71 -12.34 15.46
CA LEU A 167 -9.67 -12.47 14.00
C LEU A 167 -9.25 -13.87 13.55
N TYR A 168 -8.32 -14.51 14.26
CA TYR A 168 -7.82 -15.85 13.94
C TYR A 168 -8.90 -16.95 14.09
N ASN A 169 -9.80 -16.82 15.06
CA ASN A 169 -10.92 -17.76 15.24
C ASN A 169 -11.99 -17.65 14.15
N SER A 170 -12.09 -16.51 13.46
CA SER A 170 -13.01 -16.32 12.33
C SER A 170 -12.48 -16.91 11.02
N VAL A 171 -11.15 -16.89 10.83
CA VAL A 171 -10.48 -17.40 9.63
C VAL A 171 -10.36 -18.93 9.64
N ALA A 172 -10.24 -19.55 10.82
CA ALA A 172 -10.31 -21.00 10.97
C ALA A 172 -11.65 -21.61 10.52
N ASN A 173 -12.70 -20.79 10.38
CA ASN A 173 -14.02 -21.18 9.88
C ASN A 173 -14.26 -20.80 8.40
N LEU A 174 -13.27 -20.27 7.69
CA LEU A 174 -13.40 -20.02 6.25
C LEU A 174 -13.19 -21.33 5.46
N PRO A 175 -14.13 -21.74 4.60
CA PRO A 175 -14.02 -22.95 3.78
C PRO A 175 -12.84 -22.93 2.77
N LEU A 176 -12.15 -21.80 2.66
CA LEU A 176 -11.12 -21.51 1.65
C LEU A 176 -9.72 -22.03 2.04
N LEU A 177 -9.52 -22.57 3.25
CA LEU A 177 -8.26 -23.20 3.65
C LEU A 177 -8.05 -24.62 3.07
N ASN A 178 -9.03 -25.17 2.35
CA ASN A 178 -8.95 -26.50 1.75
C ASN A 178 -8.19 -26.59 0.42
N SER A 179 -7.61 -25.51 -0.11
CA SER A 179 -6.94 -25.52 -1.43
C SER A 179 -5.44 -25.22 -1.42
N GLY A 180 -4.72 -25.51 -0.33
CA GLY A 180 -3.25 -25.62 -0.39
C GLY A 180 -2.45 -24.65 0.46
N LEU A 181 -3.06 -24.01 1.46
CA LEU A 181 -2.29 -23.55 2.62
C LEU A 181 -2.04 -24.76 3.50
N ASN A 182 -0.77 -25.13 3.68
CA ASN A 182 -0.44 -26.16 4.68
C ASN A 182 -0.94 -25.65 6.03
N ASN A 183 -1.98 -26.28 6.57
CA ASN A 183 -2.48 -26.05 7.93
C ASN A 183 -1.34 -26.06 8.96
N LEU A 184 -0.21 -26.71 8.63
CA LEU A 184 1.04 -26.70 9.37
C LEU A 184 1.72 -25.32 9.48
N GLU A 185 1.69 -24.47 8.46
CA GLU A 185 2.34 -23.14 8.53
C GLU A 185 1.53 -22.15 9.36
N CYS A 186 0.19 -22.18 9.24
CA CYS A 186 -0.70 -21.46 10.15
C CYS A 186 -0.57 -22.00 11.57
N ALA A 187 -0.48 -23.32 11.75
CA ALA A 187 -0.26 -23.95 13.06
C ALA A 187 1.10 -23.62 13.67
N ASN A 188 2.19 -23.56 12.88
CA ASN A 188 3.53 -23.23 13.37
C ASN A 188 3.62 -21.77 13.85
N LEU A 189 2.94 -20.83 13.16
CA LEU A 189 2.80 -19.46 13.64
C LEU A 189 2.01 -19.39 14.96
N LEU A 190 1.07 -20.31 15.19
CA LEU A 190 0.32 -20.43 16.44
C LEU A 190 1.13 -21.10 17.56
N ASP A 191 1.99 -22.07 17.24
CA ASP A 191 2.78 -22.85 18.21
C ASP A 191 3.98 -22.05 18.76
N GLU A 192 4.59 -21.17 17.95
CA GLU A 192 5.67 -20.30 18.42
C GLU A 192 5.25 -19.34 19.53
N ARG A 193 3.97 -18.93 19.60
CA ARG A 193 3.47 -18.12 20.73
C ARG A 193 2.99 -18.96 21.90
N ARG A 194 2.50 -20.18 21.69
CA ARG A 194 2.25 -21.11 22.81
C ARG A 194 3.55 -21.42 23.55
N LEU A 195 4.63 -21.71 22.83
CA LEU A 195 5.93 -21.99 23.43
C LEU A 195 6.56 -20.76 24.13
N ARG A 196 6.30 -19.54 23.64
CA ARG A 196 6.76 -18.30 24.30
C ARG A 196 5.87 -17.87 25.48
N ASN A 197 4.56 -18.11 25.43
CA ASN A 197 3.64 -17.78 26.52
C ASN A 197 3.59 -18.83 27.63
N VAL A 198 4.08 -20.05 27.39
CA VAL A 198 4.19 -21.12 28.40
C VAL A 198 5.43 -20.96 29.28
N ASN A 199 6.31 -19.98 29.08
CA ASN A 199 7.59 -19.95 29.81
C ASN A 199 8.09 -18.59 30.31
N LEU A 200 7.19 -17.70 30.74
CA LEU A 200 7.57 -16.51 31.54
C LEU A 200 6.72 -16.28 32.80
N GLN A 201 5.72 -17.13 33.08
CA GLN A 201 4.95 -17.07 34.34
C GLN A 201 5.13 -18.29 35.26
N ASP A 202 5.63 -19.43 34.77
CA ASP A 202 5.84 -20.64 35.59
C ASP A 202 7.30 -20.85 36.07
N MET A 203 8.15 -19.81 35.99
CA MET A 203 9.48 -19.80 36.63
C MET A 203 9.62 -18.65 37.61
N ARG A 204 8.80 -18.67 38.67
CA ARG A 204 9.17 -18.16 40.00
C ARG A 204 8.20 -18.65 41.08
N ILE A 205 8.82 -19.28 42.10
CA ILE A 205 8.28 -19.76 43.39
C ILE A 205 7.70 -21.19 43.27
N ILE A 206 8.38 -22.25 43.72
CA ILE A 206 8.97 -22.47 45.06
C ILE A 206 10.42 -22.96 44.97
#